data_AF-A0A356NWM5-F1
#
_entry.id   AF-A0A356NWM5-F1
#
_cell.length_a   1.000
_cell.length_b   1.000
_cell.length_c   1.000
_cell.angle_alpha   90.00
_cell.angle_beta   90.00
_cell.angle_gamma   90.00
#
_symmetry.space_group_name_H-M   'P 1'
#
loop_
_entity.id
_entity.type
_entity.pdbx_description
1 polymer ?
#
loop_
_entity_poly.entity_id
_entity_poly.type
_entity_poly.pdbx_seq_one_letter_code
_entity_poly.pdbx_strand_id
1 'polypeptide(L)'
;CAVATDGHRLAMTKQPLPAGANDMPSIIVPRKAVSELRKLLDDFEGDVGVALSDTRAEFSFGTVRLKTKLIDGTFPDYTRVIPR
;
A
#
# COMPACT_ATOMS: atom_id res chain seq x y z
N CYS A 1 3.14 -7.89 -2.78
CA CYS A 1 2.10 -8.52 -1.95
C CYS A 1 1.51 -7.44 -1.04
N ALA A 2 0.20 -7.34 -0.91
CA ALA A 2 -0.44 -6.43 0.04
C ALA A 2 -1.23 -7.23 1.08
N VAL A 3 -1.12 -6.84 2.34
CA VAL A 3 -1.72 -7.54 3.49
C VAL A 3 -2.38 -6.54 4.42
N ALA A 4 -3.56 -6.90 4.93
CA ALA A 4 -4.27 -6.15 5.96
C ALA A 4 -4.82 -7.12 7.02
N THR A 5 -4.73 -6.73 8.29
CA THR A 5 -5.30 -7.49 9.41
C THR A 5 -5.81 -6.55 10.49
N ASP A 6 -6.85 -6.98 11.20
CA ASP A 6 -7.37 -6.36 12.42
C ASP A 6 -7.04 -7.18 13.69
N GLY A 7 -6.15 -8.18 13.57
CA GLY A 7 -5.81 -9.12 14.64
C GLY A 7 -6.77 -10.31 14.76
N HIS A 8 -7.97 -10.23 14.19
CA HIS A 8 -8.95 -11.33 14.19
C HIS A 8 -9.02 -12.04 12.85
N ARG A 9 -8.86 -11.30 11.75
CA ARG A 9 -8.88 -11.81 10.38
C ARG A 9 -7.77 -11.16 9.55
N LEU A 10 -7.47 -11.78 8.42
CA LEU A 10 -6.45 -11.33 7.50
C LEU A 10 -6.96 -11.38 6.05
N ALA A 11 -6.65 -10.32 5.31
CA ALA A 11 -6.82 -10.25 3.87
C ALA A 11 -5.45 -10.09 3.20
N MET A 12 -5.20 -10.84 2.13
CA MET A 12 -3.96 -10.77 1.36
C MET A 12 -4.27 -10.79 -0.14
N THR A 13 -3.54 -9.98 -0.89
CA THR A 13 -3.52 -10.05 -2.35
C THR A 13 -2.10 -10.06 -2.89
N LYS A 14 -1.91 -10.80 -3.98
CA LYS A 14 -0.64 -10.91 -4.69
C LYS A 14 -0.87 -10.55 -6.15
N GLN A 15 -0.04 -9.66 -6.65
CA GLN A 15 0.02 -9.29 -8.06
C GLN A 15 1.50 -9.27 -8.49
N PRO A 16 1.79 -9.51 -9.77
CA PRO A 16 3.12 -9.28 -10.33
C PRO A 16 3.58 -7.85 -10.04
N LEU A 17 4.86 -7.68 -9.73
CA LEU A 17 5.43 -6.34 -9.54
C LEU A 17 5.51 -5.62 -10.89
N PRO A 18 5.14 -4.33 -10.95
CA PRO A 18 5.42 -3.52 -12.12
C PRO A 18 6.93 -3.28 -12.27
N ALA A 19 7.36 -2.90 -13.47
CA ALA A 19 8.76 -2.56 -13.73
C ALA A 19 9.22 -1.43 -12.78
N GLY A 20 10.43 -1.58 -12.21
CA GLY A 20 11.00 -0.61 -11.26
C GLY A 20 10.61 -0.81 -9.78
N ALA A 21 9.72 -1.74 -9.46
CA ALA A 21 9.27 -1.98 -8.08
C ALA A 21 10.07 -3.04 -7.30
N ASN A 22 11.12 -3.64 -7.90
CA ASN A 22 11.86 -4.75 -7.29
C ASN A 22 12.53 -4.38 -5.96
N ASP A 23 13.01 -3.15 -5.82
CA ASP A 23 13.73 -2.67 -4.65
C ASP A 23 12.84 -1.87 -3.68
N MET A 24 11.51 -1.92 -3.85
CA MET A 24 10.60 -1.20 -2.96
C MET A 24 10.63 -1.83 -1.54
N PRO A 25 10.89 -1.03 -0.50
CA PRO A 25 10.91 -1.53 0.86
C PRO A 25 9.51 -1.98 1.31
N SER A 26 9.48 -2.83 2.34
CA SER A 26 8.22 -3.12 3.03
C SER A 26 7.78 -1.89 3.81
N ILE A 27 6.55 -1.44 3.58
CA ILE A 27 5.98 -0.25 4.21
C ILE A 27 4.62 -0.57 4.82
N ILE A 28 4.21 0.24 5.81
CA ILE A 28 2.88 0.18 6.39
C ILE A 28 2.16 1.49 6.08
N VAL A 29 1.10 1.42 5.28
CA VAL A 29 0.31 2.60 4.88
C VAL A 29 -0.89 2.77 5.83
N PRO A 30 -1.15 3.98 6.36
CA PRO A 30 -2.31 4.21 7.22
C PRO A 30 -3.64 3.90 6.52
N ARG A 31 -4.57 3.27 7.24
CA ARG A 31 -5.93 2.97 6.74
C ARG A 31 -6.63 4.19 6.14
N LYS A 32 -6.50 5.36 6.76
CA LYS A 32 -7.10 6.60 6.26
C LYS A 32 -6.55 6.98 4.88
N ALA A 33 -5.25 6.85 4.66
CA ALA A 33 -4.64 7.17 3.37
C ALA A 33 -5.13 6.21 2.27
N VAL A 34 -5.28 4.93 2.57
CA VAL A 34 -5.87 3.94 1.65
C VAL A 34 -7.32 4.30 1.31
N SER A 35 -8.13 4.66 2.31
CA SER A 35 -9.53 5.06 2.08
C SER A 35 -9.65 6.31 1.20
N GLU A 36 -8.81 7.32 1.42
CA GLU A 36 -8.81 8.54 0.59
C GLU A 36 -8.29 8.25 -0.82
N LEU A 37 -7.22 7.45 -0.95
CA LEU A 37 -6.70 7.03 -2.26
C LEU A 37 -7.79 6.32 -3.07
N ARG A 38 -8.53 5.38 -2.46
CA ARG A 38 -9.62 4.67 -3.13
C ARG A 38 -10.66 5.64 -3.70
N LYS A 39 -11.14 6.59 -2.87
CA LYS A 39 -12.14 7.59 -3.31
C LYS A 39 -11.65 8.44 -4.47
N LEU A 40 -10.37 8.83 -4.45
CA LEU A 40 -9.79 9.64 -5.53
C LEU A 40 -9.60 8.85 -6.82
N LEU A 41 -9.50 7.52 -6.72
CA LEU A 41 -9.36 6.61 -7.86
C LEU A 41 -10.70 6.08 -8.39
N ASP A 42 -11.83 6.30 -7.70
CA ASP A 42 -13.14 5.75 -8.10
C ASP A 42 -13.53 6.16 -9.55
N ASP A 43 -13.12 7.35 -10.01
CA ASP A 43 -13.36 7.87 -11.36
C ASP A 43 -12.07 8.07 -12.18
N PHE A 44 -10.92 7.55 -11.71
CA PHE A 44 -9.65 7.70 -12.42
C PHE A 44 -9.30 6.43 -13.18
N GLU A 45 -9.15 6.54 -14.49
CA GLU A 45 -8.57 5.50 -15.33
C GLU A 45 -7.14 5.88 -15.74
N GLY A 46 -6.22 4.92 -15.63
CA GLY A 46 -4.82 5.07 -16.03
C GLY A 46 -3.85 4.65 -14.94
N ASP A 47 -2.59 5.00 -15.14
CA ASP A 47 -1.50 4.61 -14.25
C ASP A 47 -1.41 5.54 -13.03
N VAL A 48 -1.15 4.92 -11.88
CA VAL A 48 -0.87 5.63 -10.62
C VAL A 48 0.63 5.56 -10.36
N GLY A 49 1.28 6.71 -10.33
CA GLY A 49 2.66 6.83 -9.89
C GLY A 49 2.77 6.60 -8.38
N VAL A 50 3.77 5.83 -7.96
CA VAL A 50 4.06 5.58 -6.55
C VAL A 50 5.52 5.95 -6.27
N ALA A 51 5.73 6.85 -5.32
CA ALA A 51 7.05 7.24 -4.84
C ALA A 51 7.13 7.02 -3.33
N LEU A 52 8.24 6.45 -2.87
CA LEU A 52 8.47 6.14 -1.46
C LEU A 52 9.71 6.86 -0.94
N SER A 53 9.63 7.24 0.33
CA SER A 53 10.78 7.50 1.19
C SER A 53 10.62 6.71 2.48
N ASP A 54 11.65 6.75 3.34
CA ASP A 54 11.65 6.00 4.61
C ASP A 54 10.44 6.30 5.50
N THR A 55 9.86 7.51 5.39
CA THR A 55 8.78 7.97 6.28
C THR A 55 7.52 8.37 5.54
N ARG A 56 7.49 8.35 4.21
CA ARG A 56 6.35 8.85 3.42
C ARG A 56 6.13 8.02 2.15
N ALA A 57 4.87 7.97 1.75
CA ALA A 57 4.47 7.56 0.40
C ALA A 57 3.78 8.73 -0.31
N GLU A 58 4.03 8.84 -1.61
CA GLU A 58 3.33 9.73 -2.53
C GLU A 58 2.67 8.89 -3.63
N PHE A 59 1.38 9.15 -3.86
CA PHE A 59 0.61 8.60 -4.96
C PHE A 59 0.24 9.74 -5.92
N SER A 60 0.54 9.59 -7.20
CA SER A 60 0.32 10.61 -8.22
C SER A 60 -0.49 10.07 -9.38
N PHE A 61 -1.51 10.82 -9.81
CA PHE A 61 -2.38 10.46 -10.93
C PHE A 61 -3.00 11.74 -11.51
N GLY A 62 -2.93 11.90 -12.83
CA GLY A 62 -3.30 13.16 -13.49
C GLY A 62 -2.57 14.37 -12.87
N THR A 63 -3.33 15.33 -12.34
CA THR A 63 -2.79 16.52 -11.63
C THR A 63 -2.81 16.38 -10.11
N VAL A 64 -3.28 15.24 -9.58
CA VAL A 64 -3.45 15.00 -8.15
C VAL A 64 -2.19 14.34 -7.58
N ARG A 65 -1.80 14.80 -6.39
CA ARG A 65 -0.74 14.18 -5.56
C ARG A 65 -1.25 13.99 -4.14
N LEU A 66 -1.32 12.73 -3.70
CA LEU A 66 -1.66 12.37 -2.32
C LEU A 66 -0.39 11.96 -1.57
N LYS A 67 -0.07 12.68 -0.50
CA LYS A 67 1.06 12.38 0.39
C LYS A 67 0.57 11.84 1.72
N THR A 68 1.19 10.76 2.21
CA THR A 68 0.92 10.20 3.54
C THR A 68 2.21 9.91 4.29
N LYS A 69 2.17 10.04 5.62
CA LYS A 69 3.20 9.43 6.47
C LYS A 69 3.02 7.91 6.46
N LEU A 70 4.13 7.19 6.51
CA LEU A 70 4.13 5.75 6.77
C LEU A 70 3.99 5.51 8.27
N ILE A 71 3.43 4.37 8.64
CA ILE A 71 3.40 3.92 10.03
C ILE A 71 4.77 3.34 10.35
N ASP A 72 5.40 3.88 11.38
CA ASP A 72 6.62 3.31 11.95
C ASP A 72 6.27 2.04 12.74
N GLY A 73 6.93 0.94 12.40
CA GLY A 73 6.66 -0.35 13.01
C GLY A 73 6.94 -1.52 12.06
N THR A 74 6.97 -2.71 12.65
CA THR A 74 7.10 -3.97 11.90
C THR A 74 5.71 -4.59 11.75
N PHE A 75 5.33 -4.93 10.52
CA PHE A 75 4.08 -5.65 10.28
C PHE A 75 4.23 -7.08 10.82
N PRO A 76 3.24 -7.63 11.56
CA PRO A 76 3.36 -8.96 12.14
C PRO A 76 3.69 -10.04 11.11
N ASP A 77 4.41 -11.08 11.53
CA ASP A 77 4.63 -12.26 10.68
C ASP A 77 3.32 -13.02 10.45
N TYR A 78 2.64 -12.64 9.37
CA TYR A 78 1.37 -13.19 8.97
C TYR A 78 1.48 -14.56 8.28
N THR A 79 2.68 -15.01 7.93
CA THR A 79 2.84 -16.28 7.22
C THR A 79 2.49 -17.47 8.12
N ARG A 80 2.58 -17.29 9.44
CA ARG A 80 2.25 -18.28 10.46
C ARG A 80 0.76 -18.57 10.62
N VAL A 81 -0.11 -17.66 10.13
CA VAL A 81 -1.57 -17.78 10.26
C VAL A 81 -2.26 -18.22 8.97
N ILE A 82 -1.50 -18.42 7.87
CA ILE A 82 -2.03 -18.92 6.60
C ILE A 82 -1.97 -20.46 6.63
N PRO A 83 -3.11 -21.17 6.58
CA PRO A 83 -3.13 -22.63 6.46
C PRO A 83 -2.39 -23.08 5.20
N ARG A 84 -1.63 -24.18 5.32
CA ARG A 84 -0.90 -24.80 4.20
C ARG A 84 -1.73 -25.89 3.54
#